data_AF-A0A8T5B5Q6-F1
#
_entry.id   AF-A0A8T5B5Q6-F1
#
_cell.length_a   1.000
_cell.length_b   1.000
_cell.length_c   1.000
_cell.angle_alpha   90.00
_cell.angle_beta   90.00
_cell.angle_gamma   90.00
#
_symmetry.space_group_name_H-M   'P 1'
#
loop_
_entity.id
_entity.type
_entity.pdbx_description
1 polymer ?
#
loop_
_entity_poly.entity_id
_entity_poly.type
_entity_poly.pdbx_seq_one_letter_code
_entity_poly.pdbx_strand_id
1 'polypeptide(L)'
;IAVPPNKRYGVDWVFLGFIPGGETALAGLANDIWATSPTDYYKTPLKDLPLMERVHNARDLAAYFDVSMAYDSPGFVVRQFVTPYNVPFLACYSTGMTPASMPYYPKQLRGVLYGIRGGAEYEMLINRPWRGLSYTDVLSAVNIYIFLVIIIGNVIILFSRRR
;
A
#
# COMPACT_ATOMS: atom_id res chain seq x y z
N ILE A 1 -5.54 0.10 13.59
CA ILE A 1 -6.40 0.13 12.38
C ILE A 1 -7.82 0.40 12.88
N ALA A 2 -8.45 1.50 12.47
CA ALA A 2 -9.83 1.77 12.87
C ALA A 2 -10.76 0.91 12.01
N VAL A 3 -11.10 -0.28 12.50
CA VAL A 3 -12.10 -1.13 11.87
C VAL A 3 -13.47 -0.47 12.07
N PRO A 4 -14.32 -0.38 11.02
CA PRO A 4 -15.66 0.19 11.17
C PRO A 4 -16.45 -0.49 12.31
N PRO A 5 -17.22 0.26 13.13
CA PRO A 5 -17.88 -0.29 14.32
C PRO A 5 -18.86 -1.44 14.03
N ASN A 6 -19.39 -1.49 12.81
CA ASN A 6 -20.34 -2.50 12.35
C ASN A 6 -19.67 -3.79 11.85
N LYS A 7 -18.34 -3.91 11.91
CA LYS A 7 -17.59 -5.08 11.43
C LYS A 7 -17.20 -5.98 12.59
N ARG A 8 -17.53 -7.27 12.49
CA ARG A 8 -17.31 -8.26 13.56
C ARG A 8 -16.07 -9.10 13.27
N TYR A 9 -15.22 -9.25 14.29
CA TYR A 9 -14.05 -10.12 14.19
C TYR A 9 -14.46 -11.58 13.94
N GLY A 10 -13.67 -12.32 13.15
CA GLY A 10 -13.92 -13.72 12.80
C GLY A 10 -15.00 -13.93 11.74
N VAL A 11 -15.87 -12.93 11.50
CA VAL A 11 -16.94 -12.99 10.48
C VAL A 11 -16.65 -12.05 9.31
N ASP A 12 -16.29 -10.80 9.59
CA ASP A 12 -16.03 -9.78 8.56
C ASP A 12 -14.53 -9.58 8.29
N TRP A 13 -13.68 -9.84 9.29
CA TRP A 13 -12.23 -9.68 9.20
C TRP A 13 -11.51 -10.61 10.17
N VAL A 14 -10.31 -11.04 9.78
CA VAL A 14 -9.40 -11.89 10.57
C VAL A 14 -8.00 -11.29 10.50
N PHE A 15 -7.28 -11.32 11.61
CA PHE A 15 -5.90 -10.84 11.67
C PHE A 15 -4.94 -12.00 11.94
N LEU A 16 -4.20 -12.41 10.91
CA LEU A 16 -3.24 -13.51 11.01
C LEU A 16 -1.92 -13.11 11.68
N GLY A 17 -1.64 -11.80 11.78
CA GLY A 17 -0.40 -11.31 12.38
C GLY A 17 0.79 -11.33 11.43
N PHE A 18 1.99 -11.34 11.99
CA PHE A 18 3.24 -11.43 11.24
C PHE A 18 3.59 -12.88 10.97
N ILE A 19 3.75 -13.24 9.69
CA ILE A 19 4.15 -14.57 9.28
C ILE A 19 5.60 -14.49 8.76
N PRO A 20 6.58 -15.09 9.45
CA PRO A 20 7.98 -15.05 9.05
C PRO A 20 8.23 -15.92 7.81
N GLY A 21 9.22 -15.55 7.00
CA GLY A 21 9.64 -16.32 5.82
C GLY A 21 9.63 -15.56 4.49
N GLY A 22 9.28 -14.27 4.51
CA GLY A 22 9.37 -13.40 3.33
C GLY A 22 8.54 -13.95 2.17
N GLU A 23 9.16 -14.08 1.00
CA GLU A 23 8.47 -14.59 -0.19
C GLU A 23 7.98 -16.04 -0.03
N THR A 24 8.70 -16.91 0.68
CA THR A 24 8.28 -18.30 0.91
C THR A 24 7.00 -18.37 1.74
N ALA A 25 6.88 -17.50 2.75
CA ALA A 25 5.65 -17.38 3.53
C ALA A 25 4.48 -16.86 2.68
N LEU A 26 4.76 -15.90 1.80
CA LEU A 26 3.77 -15.38 0.86
C LEU A 26 3.30 -16.46 -0.13
N ALA A 27 4.21 -17.30 -0.62
CA ALA A 27 3.89 -18.45 -1.46
C ALA A 27 3.04 -19.49 -0.71
N GLY A 28 3.39 -19.77 0.56
CA GLY A 28 2.61 -20.62 1.43
C GLY A 28 1.18 -20.12 1.60
N LEU A 29 1.01 -18.83 1.92
CA LEU A 29 -0.30 -18.19 2.03
C LEU A 29 -1.09 -18.23 0.73
N ALA A 30 -0.43 -18.05 -0.42
CA ALA A 30 -1.10 -18.11 -1.71
C ALA A 30 -1.63 -19.53 -2.00
N ASN A 31 -0.90 -20.55 -1.56
CA ASN A 31 -1.24 -21.94 -1.82
C ASN A 31 -2.23 -22.54 -0.80
N ASP A 32 -1.98 -22.34 0.48
CA ASP A 32 -2.82 -22.84 1.58
C ASP A 32 -2.59 -21.99 2.85
N ILE A 33 -3.56 -21.12 3.13
CA ILE A 33 -3.57 -20.22 4.29
C ILE A 33 -3.68 -21.03 5.59
N TRP A 34 -4.42 -22.13 5.59
CA TRP A 34 -4.70 -22.93 6.77
C TRP A 34 -3.50 -23.75 7.21
N ALA A 35 -2.75 -24.30 6.25
CA ALA A 35 -1.48 -24.96 6.52
C ALA A 35 -0.40 -23.97 6.95
N THR A 36 -0.37 -22.77 6.34
CA THR A 36 0.66 -21.76 6.60
C THR A 36 0.45 -21.02 7.93
N SER A 37 -0.79 -20.73 8.31
CA SER A 37 -1.14 -20.05 9.56
C SER A 37 -2.35 -20.73 10.23
N PRO A 38 -2.17 -21.87 10.91
CA PRO A 38 -3.29 -22.65 11.46
C PRO A 38 -4.13 -21.91 12.53
N THR A 39 -3.57 -20.87 13.11
CA THR A 39 -4.23 -19.98 14.07
C THR A 39 -4.08 -18.53 13.63
N ASP A 40 -5.00 -17.68 14.08
CA ASP A 40 -4.87 -16.23 13.98
C ASP A 40 -3.85 -15.67 14.98
N TYR A 41 -3.67 -14.35 14.98
CA TYR A 41 -2.79 -13.63 15.90
C TYR A 41 -3.17 -13.83 17.38
N TYR A 42 -4.46 -14.03 17.68
CA TYR A 42 -4.98 -14.25 19.03
C TYR A 42 -4.93 -15.72 19.47
N LYS A 43 -4.33 -16.60 18.65
CA LYS A 43 -4.24 -18.06 18.84
C LYS A 43 -5.59 -18.77 18.72
N THR A 44 -6.58 -18.14 18.08
CA THR A 44 -7.84 -18.78 17.70
C THR A 44 -7.58 -19.70 16.51
N PRO A 45 -7.92 -20.99 16.58
CA PRO A 45 -7.86 -21.87 15.42
C PRO A 45 -8.70 -21.33 14.26
N LEU A 46 -8.19 -21.37 13.02
CA LEU A 46 -8.93 -20.82 11.87
C LEU A 46 -10.29 -21.52 11.65
N LYS A 47 -10.41 -22.79 12.03
CA LYS A 47 -11.67 -23.55 12.02
C LYS A 47 -12.78 -22.93 12.87
N ASP A 48 -12.42 -22.13 13.87
CA ASP A 48 -13.37 -21.49 14.78
C ASP A 48 -13.75 -20.08 14.29
N LEU A 49 -13.23 -19.65 13.12
CA LEU A 49 -13.47 -18.35 12.51
C LEU A 49 -14.35 -18.49 11.25
N PRO A 50 -15.64 -18.10 11.29
CA PRO A 50 -16.57 -18.28 10.17
C PRO A 50 -16.10 -17.70 8.81
N LEU A 51 -15.30 -16.63 8.80
CA LEU A 51 -14.75 -16.06 7.57
C LEU A 51 -13.82 -17.05 6.85
N MET A 52 -13.04 -17.82 7.61
CA MET A 52 -12.01 -18.68 7.06
C MET A 52 -12.58 -19.92 6.37
N GLU A 53 -13.80 -20.35 6.71
CA GLU A 53 -14.51 -21.45 6.02
C GLU A 53 -14.66 -21.22 4.51
N ARG A 54 -14.58 -19.96 4.07
CA ARG A 54 -14.68 -19.56 2.67
C ARG A 54 -13.34 -19.18 2.03
N VAL A 55 -12.26 -19.16 2.82
CA VAL A 55 -10.96 -18.61 2.41
C VAL A 55 -9.87 -19.61 2.76
N HIS A 56 -9.46 -20.41 1.77
CA HIS A 56 -8.42 -21.43 1.93
C HIS A 56 -7.12 -21.03 1.25
N ASN A 57 -7.19 -20.38 0.09
CA ASN A 57 -6.01 -20.04 -0.70
C ASN A 57 -6.24 -18.76 -1.55
N ALA A 58 -5.27 -18.40 -2.37
CA ALA A 58 -5.33 -17.22 -3.22
C ALA A 58 -6.52 -17.20 -4.19
N ARG A 59 -7.03 -18.35 -4.65
CA ARG A 59 -8.17 -18.43 -5.59
C ARG A 59 -9.48 -17.94 -4.99
N ASP A 60 -9.60 -18.01 -3.67
CA ASP A 60 -10.79 -17.56 -2.95
C ASP A 60 -10.80 -16.03 -2.74
N LEU A 61 -9.68 -15.36 -3.04
CA LEU A 61 -9.52 -13.92 -2.84
C LEU A 61 -10.02 -13.15 -4.06
N ALA A 62 -10.93 -12.21 -3.80
CA ALA A 62 -11.38 -11.28 -4.83
C ALA A 62 -10.30 -10.26 -5.25
N ALA A 63 -9.40 -9.89 -4.32
CA ALA A 63 -8.29 -8.98 -4.56
C ALA A 63 -7.22 -9.11 -3.47
N TYR A 64 -5.99 -8.74 -3.80
CA TYR A 64 -4.89 -8.57 -2.87
C TYR A 64 -4.55 -7.08 -2.75
N PHE A 65 -4.52 -6.57 -1.52
CA PHE A 65 -4.13 -5.19 -1.23
C PHE A 65 -2.81 -5.19 -0.46
N ASP A 66 -1.75 -4.68 -1.09
CA ASP A 66 -0.46 -4.51 -0.44
C ASP A 66 -0.29 -3.09 0.08
N VAL A 67 -0.07 -2.94 1.39
CA VAL A 67 0.28 -1.65 2.00
C VAL A 67 1.63 -1.83 2.67
N SER A 68 2.68 -1.39 1.99
CA SER A 68 4.06 -1.71 2.36
C SER A 68 5.04 -0.58 2.09
N MET A 69 6.17 -0.64 2.79
CA MET A 69 7.35 0.19 2.55
C MET A 69 8.56 -0.66 2.12
N ALA A 70 8.38 -1.97 1.93
CA ALA A 70 9.44 -2.90 1.56
C ALA A 70 9.61 -2.95 0.03
N TYR A 71 10.79 -2.60 -0.47
CA TYR A 71 11.06 -2.42 -1.90
C TYR A 71 10.76 -3.65 -2.77
N ASP A 72 10.96 -4.86 -2.24
CA ASP A 72 10.78 -6.11 -2.98
C ASP A 72 9.32 -6.63 -3.01
N SER A 73 8.45 -6.01 -2.22
CA SER A 73 7.04 -6.42 -2.04
C SER A 73 6.27 -6.60 -3.37
N PRO A 74 6.35 -5.67 -4.35
CA PRO A 74 5.58 -5.80 -5.59
C PRO A 74 5.95 -7.06 -6.38
N GLY A 75 7.25 -7.39 -6.44
CA GLY A 75 7.74 -8.54 -7.17
C GLY A 75 7.34 -9.87 -6.52
N PHE A 76 7.29 -9.92 -5.19
CA PHE A 76 6.82 -11.10 -4.45
C PHE A 76 5.32 -11.35 -4.70
N VAL A 77 4.48 -10.31 -4.54
CA VAL A 77 3.04 -10.45 -4.74
C VAL A 77 2.71 -10.86 -6.18
N VAL A 78 3.40 -10.28 -7.17
CA VAL A 78 3.18 -10.63 -8.57
C VAL A 78 3.53 -12.09 -8.86
N ARG A 79 4.65 -12.59 -8.30
CA ARG A 79 5.09 -13.98 -8.54
C ARG A 79 4.24 -15.01 -7.81
N GLN A 80 3.77 -14.70 -6.60
CA GLN A 80 3.04 -15.66 -5.76
C GLN A 80 1.52 -15.60 -5.90
N PHE A 81 0.92 -14.41 -6.07
CA PHE A 81 -0.54 -14.24 -6.14
C PHE A 81 -1.05 -13.96 -7.55
N VAL A 82 -0.39 -13.06 -8.29
CA VAL A 82 -0.91 -12.63 -9.60
C VAL A 82 -0.65 -13.67 -10.69
N THR A 83 0.60 -14.12 -10.83
CA THR A 83 0.98 -15.03 -11.92
C THR A 83 0.31 -16.41 -11.81
N PRO A 84 0.26 -17.07 -10.63
CA PRO A 84 -0.29 -18.43 -10.53
C PRO A 84 -1.82 -18.46 -10.38
N TYR A 85 -2.42 -17.41 -9.78
CA TYR A 85 -3.83 -17.41 -9.40
C TYR A 85 -4.65 -16.29 -10.04
N ASN A 86 -4.02 -15.37 -10.77
CA ASN A 86 -4.66 -14.22 -11.43
C ASN A 86 -5.48 -13.33 -10.47
N VAL A 87 -5.05 -13.24 -9.21
CA VAL A 87 -5.70 -12.39 -8.21
C VAL A 87 -5.49 -10.92 -8.57
N PRO A 88 -6.55 -10.09 -8.61
CA PRO A 88 -6.41 -8.65 -8.81
C PRO A 88 -5.54 -8.02 -7.72
N PHE A 89 -4.43 -7.43 -8.13
CA PHE A 89 -3.45 -6.84 -7.21
C PHE A 89 -3.54 -5.30 -7.23
N LEU A 90 -3.69 -4.73 -6.04
CA LEU A 90 -3.73 -3.30 -5.77
C LEU A 90 -2.70 -2.97 -4.69
N ALA A 91 -2.07 -1.80 -4.78
CA ALA A 91 -1.01 -1.42 -3.85
C ALA A 91 -1.14 0.01 -3.31
N CYS A 92 -0.60 0.23 -2.13
CA CYS A 92 -0.38 1.54 -1.54
C CYS A 92 1.06 1.58 -1.03
N TYR A 93 1.90 2.37 -1.69
CA TYR A 93 3.33 2.38 -1.44
C TYR A 93 3.86 3.79 -1.14
N SER A 94 5.01 3.83 -0.47
CA SER A 94 5.78 5.07 -0.35
C SER A 94 6.31 5.53 -1.72
N THR A 95 6.57 6.83 -1.87
CA THR A 95 7.03 7.42 -3.14
C THR A 95 8.29 6.73 -3.70
N GLY A 96 9.20 6.27 -2.82
CA GLY A 96 10.44 5.60 -3.22
C GLY A 96 10.26 4.25 -3.92
N MET A 97 9.10 3.61 -3.75
CA MET A 97 8.79 2.31 -4.38
C MET A 97 8.08 2.43 -5.73
N THR A 98 7.76 3.65 -6.15
CA THR A 98 7.12 3.91 -7.46
C THR A 98 7.91 3.30 -8.61
N PRO A 99 9.24 3.46 -8.72
CA PRO A 99 10.01 2.88 -9.82
C PRO A 99 9.99 1.35 -9.83
N ALA A 100 9.95 0.71 -8.65
CA ALA A 100 9.95 -0.75 -8.51
C ALA A 100 8.61 -1.40 -8.91
N SER A 101 7.52 -0.67 -8.75
CA SER A 101 6.16 -1.16 -9.00
C SER A 101 5.66 -0.83 -10.41
N MET A 102 6.19 0.21 -11.04
CA MET A 102 5.80 0.65 -12.38
C MET A 102 5.89 -0.41 -13.48
N PRO A 103 6.90 -1.32 -13.51
CA PRO A 103 6.97 -2.38 -14.53
C PRO A 103 5.77 -3.33 -14.52
N TYR A 104 5.11 -3.50 -13.37
CA TYR A 104 3.95 -4.37 -13.23
C TYR A 104 2.63 -3.67 -13.58
N TYR A 105 2.60 -2.33 -13.57
CA TYR A 105 1.42 -1.55 -13.90
C TYR A 105 1.29 -1.35 -15.42
N PRO A 106 0.08 -1.47 -16.03
CA PRO A 106 -1.21 -1.79 -15.43
C PRO A 106 -1.60 -3.29 -15.49
N LYS A 107 -0.75 -4.13 -16.12
CA LYS A 107 -1.13 -5.51 -16.47
C LYS A 107 -1.22 -6.43 -15.26
N GLN A 108 -0.21 -6.42 -14.40
CA GLN A 108 -0.11 -7.29 -13.22
C GLN A 108 -0.48 -6.53 -11.93
N LEU A 109 -0.23 -5.23 -11.88
CA LEU A 109 -0.68 -4.31 -10.84
C LEU A 109 -1.80 -3.44 -11.39
N ARG A 110 -3.04 -3.61 -10.91
CA ARG A 110 -4.24 -2.95 -11.44
C ARG A 110 -4.34 -1.47 -11.07
N GLY A 111 -3.73 -1.09 -9.96
CA GLY A 111 -3.88 0.24 -9.38
C GLY A 111 -2.98 0.40 -8.19
N VAL A 112 -2.44 1.61 -8.03
CA VAL A 112 -1.42 1.86 -7.01
C VAL A 112 -1.45 3.32 -6.56
N LEU A 113 -1.48 3.51 -5.24
CA LEU A 113 -1.40 4.80 -4.60
C LEU A 113 0.05 5.07 -4.16
N TYR A 114 0.64 6.15 -4.67
CA TYR A 114 2.04 6.51 -4.40
C TYR A 114 2.15 7.70 -3.47
N GLY A 115 2.68 7.45 -2.26
CA GLY A 115 3.02 8.46 -1.28
C GLY A 115 1.88 9.43 -0.96
N ILE A 116 2.27 10.64 -0.55
CA ILE A 116 1.33 11.69 -0.14
C ILE A 116 0.43 12.12 -1.31
N ARG A 117 1.01 12.24 -2.52
CA ARG A 117 0.27 12.68 -3.71
C ARG A 117 -0.84 11.71 -4.10
N GLY A 118 -0.53 10.42 -4.21
CA GLY A 118 -1.55 9.41 -4.53
C GLY A 118 -2.63 9.32 -3.46
N GLY A 119 -2.25 9.46 -2.18
CA GLY A 119 -3.21 9.57 -1.09
C GLY A 119 -4.13 10.79 -1.22
N ALA A 120 -3.59 11.96 -1.56
CA ALA A 120 -4.36 13.19 -1.77
C ALA A 120 -5.34 13.06 -2.95
N GLU A 121 -4.89 12.51 -4.08
CA GLU A 121 -5.75 12.25 -5.25
C GLU A 121 -6.88 11.28 -4.88
N TYR A 122 -6.60 10.24 -4.10
CA TYR A 122 -7.62 9.33 -3.59
C TYR A 122 -8.62 10.03 -2.66
N GLU A 123 -8.16 10.84 -1.71
CA GLU A 123 -9.01 11.64 -0.82
C GLU A 123 -9.96 12.56 -1.60
N MET A 124 -9.47 13.20 -2.68
CA MET A 124 -10.31 14.00 -3.59
C MET A 124 -11.36 13.15 -4.30
N LEU A 125 -10.96 11.99 -4.84
CA LEU A 125 -11.87 11.09 -5.57
C LEU A 125 -13.04 10.59 -4.70
N ILE A 126 -12.80 10.36 -3.41
CA ILE A 126 -13.83 9.92 -2.47
C ILE A 126 -14.55 11.09 -1.76
N ASN A 127 -14.24 12.35 -2.12
CA ASN A 127 -14.77 13.56 -1.49
C ASN A 127 -14.61 13.58 0.03
N ARG A 128 -13.48 13.09 0.55
CA ARG A 128 -13.17 13.08 1.99
C ARG A 128 -11.77 13.65 2.22
N PRO A 129 -11.64 14.98 2.27
CA PRO A 129 -10.34 15.60 2.51
C PRO A 129 -9.80 15.25 3.88
N TRP A 130 -8.53 14.88 3.94
CA TRP A 130 -7.84 14.57 5.18
C TRP A 130 -6.37 15.05 5.09
N ARG A 131 -5.47 14.32 5.74
CA ARG A 131 -4.06 14.69 5.89
C ARG A 131 -3.31 14.65 4.56
N GLY A 132 -3.66 13.77 3.63
CA GLY A 132 -2.98 13.67 2.33
C GLY A 132 -3.10 14.98 1.55
N LEU A 133 -4.31 15.53 1.49
CA LEU A 133 -4.56 16.83 0.84
C LEU A 133 -3.88 17.99 1.58
N SER A 134 -4.05 18.10 2.91
CA SER A 134 -3.40 19.16 3.68
C SER A 134 -1.88 19.13 3.55
N TYR A 135 -1.25 17.95 3.56
CA TYR A 135 0.20 17.84 3.38
C TYR A 135 0.64 18.19 1.97
N THR A 136 -0.15 17.86 0.95
CA THR A 136 0.15 18.24 -0.44
C THR A 136 0.14 19.75 -0.61
N ASP A 137 -0.83 20.43 0.02
CA ASP A 137 -0.93 21.90 0.01
C ASP A 137 0.27 22.57 0.69
N VAL A 138 0.61 22.11 1.91
CA VAL A 138 1.80 22.59 2.63
C VAL A 138 3.09 22.35 1.83
N LEU A 139 3.25 21.16 1.24
CA LEU A 139 4.43 20.83 0.44
C LEU A 139 4.56 21.77 -0.77
N SER A 140 3.44 22.10 -1.40
CA SER A 140 3.39 23.04 -2.54
C SER A 140 3.77 24.46 -2.11
N ALA A 141 3.23 24.94 -0.98
CA ALA A 141 3.57 26.25 -0.43
C ALA A 141 5.06 26.37 -0.05
N VAL A 142 5.62 25.34 0.59
CA VAL A 142 7.04 25.29 0.94
C VAL A 142 7.92 25.31 -0.31
N ASN A 143 7.57 24.55 -1.34
CA ASN A 143 8.32 24.55 -2.60
C ASN A 143 8.30 25.93 -3.26
N ILE A 144 7.14 26.60 -3.32
CA ILE A 144 7.01 27.96 -3.85
C ILE A 144 7.90 28.93 -3.04
N TYR A 145 7.87 28.84 -1.71
CA TYR A 145 8.70 29.66 -0.84
C TYR A 145 10.20 29.48 -1.11
N ILE A 146 10.67 28.24 -1.25
CA ILE A 146 12.07 27.95 -1.57
C ILE A 146 12.46 28.57 -2.92
N PHE A 147 11.61 28.43 -3.95
CA PHE A 147 11.86 29.06 -5.25
C PHE A 147 11.99 30.58 -5.15
N LEU A 148 11.12 31.24 -4.37
CA LEU A 148 11.19 32.68 -4.17
C LEU A 148 12.51 33.11 -3.51
N VAL A 149 12.96 32.40 -2.48
CA VAL A 149 14.24 32.67 -1.81
C VAL A 149 15.42 32.49 -2.77
N ILE A 150 15.40 31.44 -3.59
CA ILE A 150 16.43 31.19 -4.62
C ILE A 150 16.45 32.33 -5.65
N ILE A 151 15.30 32.76 -6.14
CA ILE A 151 15.20 33.86 -7.11
C ILE A 151 15.75 35.15 -6.50
N ILE A 152 15.31 35.51 -5.29
CA ILE A 152 15.78 36.71 -4.58
C ILE A 152 17.30 36.66 -4.39
N GLY A 153 17.86 35.54 -3.94
CA GLY A 153 19.30 35.37 -3.78
C GLY A 153 20.07 35.56 -5.08
N ASN A 154 19.59 34.95 -6.18
CA ASN A 154 20.21 35.11 -7.50
C ASN A 154 20.14 36.56 -8.01
N VAL A 155 19.01 37.24 -7.78
CA VAL A 155 18.83 38.65 -8.16
C VAL A 155 19.81 39.54 -7.38
N ILE A 156 19.94 39.35 -6.07
CA ILE A 156 20.89 40.10 -5.22
C ILE A 156 22.32 39.92 -5.72
N ILE A 157 22.74 38.68 -6.03
CA ILE A 157 24.08 38.39 -6.56
C ILE A 157 24.29 39.04 -7.94
N LEU A 158 23.27 39.05 -8.81
CA LEU A 158 23.38 39.66 -10.12
C LEU A 158 23.57 41.18 -10.03
N PHE A 159 22.86 41.84 -9.10
CA PHE A 159 23.02 43.27 -8.86
C PHE A 159 24.35 43.60 -8.17
N SER A 160 24.86 42.75 -7.28
CA SER A 160 26.15 42.97 -6.62
C SER A 160 27.35 42.76 -7.54
N ARG A 161 27.25 41.89 -8.54
CA ARG A 161 28.30 41.67 -9.57
C ARG A 161 28.35 42.72 -10.68
N ARG A 162 27.32 43.57 -10.80
CA ARG A 162 27.27 44.67 -11.77
C ARG A 162 27.83 45.99 -11.22
N ARG A 163 28.23 46.03 -9.95
CA ARG A 163 29.10 47.05 -9.36
C ARG A 163 30.52 46.52 -9.31
#